data_AF-A0A1I5I906-F1
#
_entry.id   AF-A0A1I5I906-F1
#
_cell.length_a   1.000
_cell.length_b   1.000
_cell.length_c   1.000
_cell.angle_alpha   90.00
_cell.angle_beta   90.00
_cell.angle_gamma   90.00
#
_symmetry.space_group_name_H-M   'P 1'
#
loop_
_entity.id
_entity.type
_entity.pdbx_description
1 polymer ?
#
loop_
_entity_poly.entity_id
_entity_poly.type
_entity_poly.pdbx_seq_one_letter_code
_entity_poly.pdbx_strand_id
1 'polypeptide(L)' 'MAAPHSVDPAQLVEELASAGVSPDLLQTMIATMANALMSSQADQQCGAGYGERSSERTNQRNGYRAREWDTRAGTI' A
#
# COMPACT_ATOMS: atom_id res chain seq x y z
N MET A 1 3.95 -15.97 0.23
CA MET A 1 4.18 -15.07 -0.90
C MET A 1 4.28 -13.66 -0.35
N ALA A 2 5.49 -13.11 -0.23
CA ALA A 2 5.71 -11.76 0.28
C ALA A 2 5.42 -10.78 -0.86
N ALA A 3 4.42 -9.91 -0.70
CA ALA A 3 4.18 -8.82 -1.64
C ALA A 3 5.41 -7.89 -1.67
N PRO A 4 5.76 -7.24 -2.78
CA PRO A 4 6.87 -6.28 -2.80
C PRO A 4 6.50 -5.09 -1.88
N HIS A 5 7.11 -5.02 -0.69
CA HIS A 5 6.64 -4.14 0.40
C HIS A 5 7.11 -2.68 0.30
N SER A 6 7.74 -2.31 -0.82
CA SER A 6 7.88 -0.93 -1.28
C SER A 6 7.13 -0.81 -2.59
N VAL A 7 5.80 -0.78 -2.52
CA VAL A 7 4.99 -0.45 -3.71
C VAL A 7 5.28 1.01 -4.02
N ASP A 8 5.99 1.27 -5.13
CA ASP A 8 6.00 2.60 -5.71
C ASP A 8 4.59 2.85 -6.27
N PRO A 9 3.79 3.72 -5.62
CA PRO A 9 2.41 3.92 -6.01
C PRO A 9 2.30 4.51 -7.41
N ALA A 10 3.29 5.29 -7.87
CA ALA A 10 3.27 5.87 -9.21
C ALA A 10 3.47 4.78 -10.26
N GLN A 11 4.47 3.93 -10.05
CA GLN A 11 4.78 2.83 -10.98
C GLN A 11 3.61 1.84 -11.08
N LEU A 12 2.97 1.50 -9.96
CA LEU A 12 1.83 0.59 -9.98
C LEU A 12 0.59 1.21 -10.64
N VAL A 13 0.37 2.52 -10.44
CA VAL A 13 -0.73 3.24 -11.12
C VAL A 13 -0.52 3.28 -12.62
N GLU A 14 0.72 3.49 -13.09
CA GLU A 14 1.05 3.43 -14.51
C GLU A 14 0.80 2.03 -15.10
N GLU A 15 1.18 0.98 -14.38
CA GLU A 15 0.93 -0.40 -14.79
C GLU A 15 -0.58 -0.69 -14.89
N LEU A 16 -1.35 -0.27 -13.89
CA LEU A 16 -2.81 -0.40 -13.87
C LEU A 16 -3.48 0.39 -15.01
N ALA A 17 -3.01 1.61 -15.27
CA ALA A 17 -3.51 2.43 -16.38
C ALA A 17 -3.18 1.81 -17.75
N SER A 18 -2.05 1.13 -17.86
CA SER A 18 -1.58 0.47 -19.09
C SER A 18 -2.33 -0.84 -19.38
N ALA A 19 -2.90 -1.49 -18.35
CA ALA A 19 -3.66 -2.74 -18.49
C ALA A 19 -5.04 -2.56 -19.17
N GLY A 20 -5.47 -1.33 -19.45
CA GLY A 20 -6.74 -0.99 -20.07
C GLY A 20 -7.83 -0.62 -19.07
N VAL A 21 -9.02 -0.23 -19.57
CA VAL A 21 -10.14 0.19 -18.73
C VAL A 21 -10.88 -1.03 -18.18
N SER A 22 -10.59 -1.42 -16.94
CA SER A 22 -11.37 -2.41 -16.21
C SER A 22 -12.43 -1.74 -15.31
N PRO A 23 -13.59 -2.38 -15.06
CA PRO A 23 -14.65 -1.81 -14.20
C PRO A 23 -14.21 -1.53 -12.76
N ASP A 24 -13.19 -2.25 -12.28
CA ASP A 24 -12.63 -2.18 -10.93
C ASP A 24 -11.35 -1.33 -10.85
N LEU A 25 -10.89 -0.74 -11.97
CA LEU A 25 -9.63 0.02 -12.03
C LEU A 25 -9.53 1.08 -10.93
N LEU A 26 -10.60 1.87 -10.74
CA LEU A 26 -10.63 2.93 -9.73
C LEU A 26 -10.57 2.38 -8.30
N GLN A 27 -11.23 1.25 -8.02
CA GLN A 27 -11.18 0.60 -6.71
C GLN A 27 -9.76 0.12 -6.43
N THR A 28 -9.12 -0.53 -7.40
CA THR A 28 -7.74 -1.01 -7.31
C THR A 28 -6.74 0.14 -7.12
N MET A 29 -6.89 1.24 -7.86
CA MET A 29 -6.01 2.41 -7.72
C MET A 29 -6.13 3.05 -6.33
N ILE A 30 -7.36 3.21 -5.82
CA ILE A 30 -7.59 3.77 -4.48
C ILE A 30 -7.02 2.83 -3.41
N ALA A 31 -7.29 1.53 -3.51
CA ALA A 31 -6.77 0.53 -2.59
C ALA A 31 -5.24 0.54 -2.54
N THR A 32 -4.57 0.58 -3.69
CA THR A 32 -3.12 0.70 -3.78
C THR A 32 -2.61 1.95 -3.11
N MET A 33 -3.15 3.12 -3.49
CA MET A 33 -2.67 4.40 -2.98
C MET A 33 -2.84 4.47 -1.45
N ALA A 34 -3.97 4.00 -0.93
CA ALA A 34 -4.23 3.93 0.50
C ALA A 34 -3.23 3.01 1.22
N ASN A 35 -2.97 1.81 0.68
CA ASN A 35 -1.99 0.88 1.26
C ASN A 35 -0.55 1.43 1.23
N ALA A 36 -0.17 2.15 0.17
CA ALA A 36 1.14 2.79 0.07
C ALA A 36 1.28 3.90 1.12
N LEU A 37 0.28 4.77 1.28
CA LEU A 37 0.28 5.84 2.28
C LEU A 37 0.34 5.28 3.71
N MET A 38 -0.49 4.29 4.03
CA MET A 38 -0.47 3.63 5.34
C MET A 38 0.87 2.93 5.59
N SER A 39 1.50 2.37 4.55
CA SER A 39 2.82 1.75 4.68
C SER A 39 3.91 2.76 4.95
N SER A 40 3.91 3.89 4.24
CA SER A 40 4.85 4.99 4.51
C SER A 40 4.70 5.51 5.95
N GLN A 41 3.47 5.68 6.42
CA GLN A 41 3.22 6.10 7.81
C GLN A 41 3.74 5.07 8.82
N ALA A 42 3.57 3.77 8.55
CA ALA A 42 4.09 2.71 9.42
C ALA A 42 5.62 2.68 9.45
N ASP A 43 6.28 2.92 8.32
CA ASP A 43 7.74 2.99 8.23
C ASP A 43 8.27 4.21 9.01
N GLN A 44 7.60 5.37 8.89
CA GLN A 44 7.90 6.57 9.70
C GLN A 44 7.74 6.30 11.20
N GLN A 45 6.66 5.62 11.61
CA GLN A 45 6.46 5.24 13.02
C GLN A 45 7.48 4.22 13.52
N CYS A 46 7.95 3.32 12.66
CA CYS A 46 8.98 2.35 13.03
C CYS A 46 10.38 2.97 13.08
N GLY A 47 10.60 4.11 12.42
CA GLY A 47 11.93 4.71 12.20
C GLY A 47 12.78 3.94 11.18
N ALA A 48 12.15 3.10 10.37
CA ALA A 48 12.82 2.23 9.38
C ALA A 48 11.79 1.60 8.44
N GLY A 49 12.18 1.40 7.17
CA GLY A 49 11.36 0.70 6.18
C GLY A 49 11.07 -0.75 6.57
N TYR A 50 10.09 -1.39 5.95
CA TYR A 50 9.76 -2.79 6.26
C TYR A 50 10.94 -3.75 6.01
N GLY A 51 11.34 -4.52 7.03
CA GLY A 51 12.47 -5.46 6.94
C GLY A 51 13.86 -4.81 6.89
N GLU A 52 13.93 -3.48 6.88
CA GLU A 52 15.18 -2.73 6.84
C GLU A 52 15.90 -2.80 8.19
N ARG A 53 17.22 -3.03 8.14
CA ARG A 53 18.08 -2.93 9.33
C ARG A 53 18.46 -1.46 9.52
N SER A 54 18.01 -0.86 10.61
CA SER A 54 18.35 0.50 11.02
C SER A 54 18.53 0.56 12.53
N SER A 55 19.49 1.36 12.99
CA SER A 55 19.69 1.68 14.41
C SER A 55 18.59 2.59 14.97
N GLU A 56 17.87 3.30 14.10
CA GLU A 56 16.76 4.18 14.47
C GLU A 56 15.43 3.42 14.68
N ARG A 57 15.42 2.11 14.39
CA ARG A 57 14.21 1.29 14.53
C ARG A 57 13.80 1.18 16.01
N THR A 58 12.59 1.63 16.32
CA THR A 58 12.00 1.54 17.67
C THR A 58 10.80 0.61 17.75
N ASN A 59 10.22 0.22 16.61
CA ASN A 59 9.05 -0.65 16.55
C ASN A 59 9.09 -1.60 15.33
N GLN A 60 8.20 -2.59 15.31
CA GLN A 60 8.04 -3.56 14.23
C GLN A 60 6.57 -3.70 13.82
N ARG A 61 6.34 -3.93 12.53
CA ARG A 61 5.00 -4.13 11.97
C ARG A 61 4.49 -5.51 12.37
N ASN A 62 3.31 -5.57 12.97
CA ASN A 62 2.66 -6.81 13.43
C ASN A 62 1.63 -7.34 12.41
N GLY A 63 2.05 -7.40 11.14
CA GLY A 63 1.20 -7.81 10.02
C GLY A 63 0.06 -6.83 9.69
N TYR A 64 -0.82 -7.27 8.79
CA TYR A 64 -1.97 -6.51 8.30
C TYR A 64 -3.28 -7.18 8.74
N ARG A 65 -4.34 -6.38 8.81
CA ARG A 65 -5.71 -6.87 9.07
C ARG A 65 -6.63 -6.34 7.98
N ALA A 66 -7.52 -7.20 7.50
CA ALA A 66 -8.55 -6.78 6.55
C ALA A 66 -9.48 -5.76 7.23
N ARG A 67 -9.82 -4.71 6.49
CA ARG A 67 -10.80 -3.71 6.90
C ARG A 67 -11.52 -3.24 5.65
N GLU A 68 -12.79 -3.55 5.58
CA GLU A 68 -13.68 -3.11 4.52
C GLU A 68 -13.85 -1.58 4.59
N TRP A 69 -13.80 -0.93 3.44
CA TRP A 69 -13.89 0.52 3.30
C TRP A 69 -14.81 0.90 2.16
N ASP A 70 -15.99 1.43 2.51
CA ASP A 70 -16.92 1.97 1.53
C ASP A 70 -16.45 3.32 0.99
N THR A 71 -16.27 3.39 -0.33
CA THR A 71 -15.87 4.60 -1.05
C THR A 71 -16.85 4.94 -2.16
N ARG A 72 -16.69 6.11 -2.79
CA ARG A 72 -17.49 6.48 -3.98
C ARG A 72 -17.18 5.62 -5.21
N ALA A 73 -16.02 4.96 -5.24
CA ALA A 73 -15.66 4.04 -6.31
C ALA A 73 -16.23 2.63 -6.08
N GLY A 74 -16.82 2.36 -4.91
CA GLY A 74 -17.26 1.04 -4.47
C GLY A 74 -16.66 0.67 -3.11
N THR A 75 -16.98 -0.53 -2.65
CA THR A 75 -16.42 -1.13 -1.44
C THR A 75 -15.05 -1.72 -1.74
N ILE A 76 -14.07 -1.40 -0.89
CA ILE A 76 -12.66 -1.82 -0.99
C ILE A 76 -12.31 -2.72 0.21
#